data_AF-A0A956CIN7-F1
#
_entry.id   AF-A0A956CIN7-F1
#
_cell.length_a   1.000
_cell.length_b   1.000
_cell.length_c   1.000
_cell.angle_alpha   90.00
_cell.angle_beta   90.00
_cell.angle_gamma   90.00
#
_symmetry.space_group_name_H-M   'P 1'
#
loop_
_entity.id
_entity.type
_entity.pdbx_description
1 polymer ?
#
loop_
_entity_poly.entity_id
_entity_poly.type
_entity_poly.pdbx_seq_one_letter_code
_entity_poly.pdbx_strand_id
1 'polypeptide(L)'
;MGAPESATARDPISAGLSEVLKQYGRARERDRFKAHPLRTVMTELSTAIGRLECTSRLQVRWSVGQGNWATIPWVALLDPGVTDRVSRGVYAIFLFRADLSGVYLTLNQGTTEMGSGAGVADELRARAHALRAACGALPKHGFLLDHSIDLRSTTAIARGYEHATVAHKLYEVGKVPRDGVLQDDIAVVCDAYGRVRGSNGAG
;
A
#
# COMPACT_ATOMS: atom_id res chain seq x y z
N MET A 1 18.63 25.86 -33.65
CA MET A 1 17.42 25.07 -33.36
C MET A 1 17.82 23.99 -32.37
N GLY A 2 17.92 24.37 -31.08
CA GLY A 2 18.27 23.43 -30.02
C GLY A 2 17.03 22.64 -29.65
N ALA A 3 17.16 21.33 -29.53
CA ALA A 3 16.11 20.48 -28.98
C ALA A 3 15.68 21.03 -27.60
N PRO A 4 14.39 21.01 -27.25
CA PRO A 4 13.99 21.38 -25.89
C PRO A 4 14.65 20.39 -24.92
N GLU A 5 15.23 20.96 -23.86
CA GLU A 5 15.81 20.25 -22.72
C GLU A 5 14.95 19.06 -22.33
N SER A 6 15.57 17.90 -22.09
CA SER A 6 14.89 16.76 -21.50
C SER A 6 14.32 17.23 -20.17
N ALA A 7 12.99 17.31 -20.07
CA ALA A 7 12.34 17.39 -18.77
C ALA A 7 12.90 16.22 -17.97
N THR A 8 13.67 16.50 -16.91
CA THR A 8 13.99 15.50 -15.90
C THR A 8 12.65 14.90 -15.53
N ALA A 9 12.42 13.63 -15.91
CA ALA A 9 11.23 12.91 -15.53
C ALA A 9 11.21 12.97 -14.00
N ARG A 10 10.38 13.86 -13.45
CA ARG A 10 10.17 13.86 -12.01
C ARG A 10 9.52 12.51 -11.79
N ASP A 11 10.15 11.67 -10.98
CA ASP A 11 9.63 10.40 -10.51
C ASP A 11 8.88 10.69 -9.17
N PRO A 12 7.71 11.37 -9.17
CA PRO A 12 7.06 11.82 -7.93
C PRO A 12 6.65 10.68 -7.02
N ILE A 13 6.33 9.49 -7.55
CA ILE A 13 5.95 8.35 -6.71
C ILE A 13 7.20 7.82 -6.00
N SER A 14 8.27 7.57 -6.75
CA SER A 14 9.56 7.11 -6.23
C SER A 14 10.15 8.10 -5.21
N ALA A 15 10.15 9.39 -5.55
CA ALA A 15 10.63 10.45 -4.68
C ALA A 15 9.77 10.56 -3.41
N GLY A 16 8.44 10.51 -3.54
CA GLY A 16 7.53 10.57 -2.40
C GLY A 16 7.71 9.39 -1.44
N LEU A 17 7.80 8.16 -1.95
CA LEU A 17 8.06 6.97 -1.14
C LEU A 17 9.41 7.07 -0.42
N SER A 18 10.46 7.48 -1.15
CA SER A 18 11.82 7.63 -0.61
C SER A 18 11.88 8.71 0.48
N GLU A 19 11.17 9.83 0.29
CA GLU A 19 11.15 10.92 1.26
C GLU A 19 10.44 10.51 2.56
N VAL A 20 9.34 9.75 2.47
CA VAL A 20 8.67 9.19 3.64
C VAL A 20 9.60 8.23 4.39
N LEU A 21 10.25 7.30 3.69
CA LEU A 21 11.21 6.36 4.31
C LEU A 21 12.35 7.09 5.04
N LYS A 22 12.82 8.22 4.48
CA LYS A 22 13.91 9.02 5.05
C LYS A 22 13.49 9.87 6.25
N GLN A 23 12.34 10.54 6.19
CA GLN A 23 11.97 11.54 7.21
C GLN A 23 11.10 10.99 8.34
N TYR A 24 10.33 9.92 8.11
CA TYR A 24 9.27 9.51 9.05
C TYR A 24 9.82 9.09 10.42
N GLY A 25 11.03 8.53 10.49
CA GLY A 25 11.61 8.03 11.73
C GLY A 25 11.90 9.15 12.71
N ARG A 26 12.59 10.19 12.21
CA ARG A 26 12.82 11.44 12.95
C ARG A 26 11.51 12.07 13.39
N ALA A 27 10.53 12.13 12.50
CA ALA A 27 9.24 12.74 12.81
C ALA A 27 8.51 12.01 13.92
N ARG A 28 8.46 10.67 13.87
CA ARG A 28 7.83 9.83 14.88
C ARG A 28 8.48 9.96 16.26
N GLU A 29 9.79 10.13 16.31
CA GLU A 29 10.55 10.20 17.56
C GLU A 29 10.60 11.61 18.18
N ARG A 30 10.65 12.65 17.35
CA ARG A 30 11.09 13.98 17.80
C ARG A 30 10.14 15.11 17.47
N ASP A 31 9.28 14.96 16.47
CA ASP A 31 8.47 16.06 15.96
C ASP A 31 7.02 15.97 16.45
N ARG A 32 6.40 17.15 16.64
CA ARG A 32 4.97 17.24 16.95
C ARG A 32 4.15 16.75 15.77
N PHE A 33 3.11 15.98 16.06
CA PHE A 33 2.20 15.40 15.05
C PHE A 33 1.43 16.45 14.23
N LYS A 34 1.06 17.57 14.85
CA LYS A 34 0.21 18.60 14.23
C LYS A 34 1.00 19.41 13.20
N ALA A 35 0.42 19.59 12.01
CA ALA A 35 0.95 20.43 10.92
C ALA A 35 2.36 20.06 10.43
N HIS A 36 2.76 18.79 10.51
CA HIS A 36 4.09 18.35 10.07
C HIS A 36 4.23 18.30 8.53
N PRO A 37 5.37 18.72 7.94
CA PRO A 37 5.61 18.72 6.49
C PRO A 37 5.43 17.36 5.79
N LEU A 38 5.63 16.25 6.49
CA LEU A 38 5.35 14.90 5.97
C LEU A 38 3.91 14.74 5.46
N ARG A 39 2.94 15.52 5.96
CA ARG A 39 1.56 15.50 5.44
C ARG A 39 1.50 16.00 4.00
N THR A 40 2.31 16.99 3.65
CA THR A 40 2.44 17.48 2.28
C THR A 40 3.05 16.39 1.39
N VAL A 41 4.14 15.76 1.83
CA VAL A 41 4.77 14.63 1.11
C VAL A 41 3.77 13.50 0.84
N MET A 42 3.00 13.09 1.86
CA MET A 42 1.98 12.05 1.71
C MET A 42 0.85 12.47 0.76
N THR A 43 0.48 13.76 0.77
CA THR A 43 -0.54 14.32 -0.13
C THR A 43 -0.05 14.34 -1.57
N GLU A 44 1.19 14.77 -1.82
CA GLU A 44 1.78 14.80 -3.15
C GLU A 44 1.98 13.39 -3.71
N LEU A 45 2.50 12.47 -2.90
CA LEU A 45 2.61 11.05 -3.24
C LEU A 45 1.25 10.46 -3.63
N SER A 46 0.23 10.68 -2.80
CA SER A 46 -1.13 10.18 -3.06
C SER A 46 -1.74 10.81 -4.31
N THR A 47 -1.45 12.09 -4.57
CA THR A 47 -1.89 12.79 -5.78
C THR A 47 -1.23 12.23 -7.03
N ALA A 48 0.07 11.92 -6.97
CA ALA A 48 0.79 11.30 -8.07
C ALA A 48 0.23 9.92 -8.41
N ILE A 49 -0.01 9.08 -7.39
CA ILE A 49 -0.66 7.77 -7.56
C ILE A 49 -2.07 7.92 -8.13
N GLY A 50 -2.86 8.87 -7.62
CA GLY A 50 -4.25 9.09 -8.05
C GLY A 50 -4.40 9.65 -9.47
N ARG A 51 -3.30 10.02 -10.14
CA ARG A 51 -3.31 10.45 -11.56
C ARG A 51 -3.12 9.27 -12.52
N LEU A 52 -2.81 8.08 -12.03
CA LEU A 52 -2.64 6.90 -12.86
C LEU A 52 -4.00 6.42 -13.38
N GLU A 53 -4.06 6.02 -14.64
CA GLU A 53 -5.31 5.59 -15.30
C GLU A 53 -6.00 4.44 -14.56
N CYS A 54 -5.22 3.47 -14.09
CA CYS A 54 -5.70 2.32 -13.31
C CYS A 54 -6.36 2.71 -11.97
N THR A 55 -6.14 3.93 -11.49
CA THR A 55 -6.72 4.47 -10.25
C THR A 55 -7.91 5.40 -10.50
N SER A 56 -8.33 5.61 -11.75
CA SER A 56 -9.40 6.56 -12.11
C SER A 56 -10.74 6.37 -11.39
N ARG A 57 -11.04 5.16 -10.91
CA ARG A 57 -12.24 4.83 -10.13
C ARG A 57 -11.96 4.63 -8.63
N LEU A 58 -10.70 4.77 -8.22
CA LEU A 58 -10.25 4.53 -6.86
C LEU A 58 -10.00 5.86 -6.15
N GLN A 59 -10.34 5.90 -4.87
CA GLN A 59 -9.97 6.98 -3.98
C GLN A 59 -8.63 6.66 -3.32
N VAL A 60 -7.61 7.44 -3.64
CA VAL A 60 -6.30 7.35 -2.97
C VAL A 60 -6.36 8.09 -1.64
N ARG A 61 -6.15 7.37 -0.54
CA ARG A 61 -6.13 7.90 0.82
C ARG A 61 -4.81 7.59 1.48
N TRP A 62 -4.44 8.34 2.50
CA TRP A 62 -3.22 8.09 3.25
C TRP A 62 -3.43 8.34 4.73
N SER A 63 -2.59 7.74 5.56
CA SER A 63 -2.55 8.04 6.99
C SER A 63 -1.14 7.95 7.54
N VAL A 64 -0.83 8.91 8.40
CA VAL A 64 0.35 8.91 9.26
C VAL A 64 -0.04 8.77 10.73
N GLY A 65 -1.28 8.36 11.00
CA GLY A 65 -1.91 8.31 12.32
C GLY A 65 -2.94 9.43 12.53
N GLN A 66 -3.59 9.41 13.69
CA GLN A 66 -4.60 10.39 14.11
C GLN A 66 -4.30 10.80 15.55
N GLY A 67 -3.82 12.03 15.75
CA GLY A 67 -3.35 12.54 17.05
C GLY A 67 -1.91 12.15 17.38
N ASN A 68 -1.52 10.90 17.09
CA ASN A 68 -0.16 10.38 17.23
C ASN A 68 0.36 9.80 15.91
N TRP A 69 1.68 9.74 15.76
CA TRP A 69 2.33 9.07 14.62
C TRP A 69 2.03 7.58 14.60
N ALA A 70 1.61 7.07 13.46
CA ALA A 70 1.35 5.65 13.26
C ALA A 70 2.64 4.83 13.30
N THR A 71 2.55 3.61 13.84
CA THR A 71 3.63 2.63 13.71
C THR A 71 3.83 2.23 12.25
N ILE A 72 2.73 2.06 11.51
CA ILE A 72 2.68 1.69 10.10
C ILE A 72 1.93 2.82 9.34
N PRO A 73 2.62 3.85 8.83
CA PRO A 73 2.01 4.78 7.91
C PRO A 73 1.67 4.08 6.59
N TRP A 74 0.72 4.62 5.84
CA TRP A 74 0.23 3.96 4.62
C TRP A 74 -0.39 4.91 3.60
N VAL A 75 -0.46 4.44 2.35
CA VAL A 75 -1.23 5.02 1.23
C VAL A 75 -2.09 3.92 0.61
N ALA A 76 -3.41 4.02 0.67
CA ALA A 76 -4.37 3.03 0.21
C ALA A 76 -5.12 3.51 -1.04
N LEU A 77 -5.42 2.58 -1.94
CA LEU A 77 -6.25 2.79 -3.12
C LEU A 77 -7.57 2.05 -2.87
N LEU A 78 -8.62 2.80 -2.57
CA LEU A 78 -9.91 2.26 -2.14
C LEU A 78 -10.96 2.44 -3.24
N ASP A 79 -11.74 1.42 -3.56
CA ASP A 79 -12.89 1.55 -4.44
C ASP A 79 -14.12 1.98 -3.62
N PRO A 80 -14.66 3.20 -3.80
CA PRO A 80 -15.81 3.68 -3.02
C PRO A 80 -17.07 2.83 -3.21
N GLY A 81 -17.17 2.05 -4.30
CA GLY A 81 -18.25 1.09 -4.52
C GLY A 81 -18.12 -0.21 -3.71
N VAL A 82 -16.95 -0.47 -3.11
CA VAL A 82 -16.66 -1.67 -2.30
C VAL A 82 -16.39 -1.31 -0.85
N THR A 83 -15.58 -0.27 -0.59
CA THR A 83 -15.18 0.14 0.76
C THR A 83 -14.70 1.59 0.79
N ASP A 84 -15.02 2.31 1.87
CA ASP A 84 -14.48 3.64 2.15
C ASP A 84 -13.28 3.60 3.12
N ARG A 85 -12.94 2.42 3.68
CA ARG A 85 -11.95 2.25 4.76
C ARG A 85 -11.13 0.97 4.60
N VAL A 86 -9.86 1.03 5.00
CA VAL A 86 -8.93 -0.13 5.05
C VAL A 86 -9.36 -1.24 6.01
N SER A 87 -10.46 -1.07 6.74
CA SER A 87 -10.92 -2.07 7.70
C SER A 87 -11.89 -3.08 7.07
N ARG A 88 -12.36 -2.84 5.82
CA ARG A 88 -13.33 -3.68 5.08
C ARG A 88 -12.95 -3.84 3.60
N GLY A 89 -13.46 -4.90 2.99
CA GLY A 89 -13.26 -5.18 1.55
C GLY A 89 -11.83 -5.59 1.19
N VAL A 90 -11.55 -5.73 -0.09
CA VAL A 90 -10.20 -5.92 -0.63
C VAL A 90 -9.72 -4.61 -1.21
N TYR A 91 -8.44 -4.28 -1.05
CA TYR A 91 -7.86 -3.02 -1.52
C TYR A 91 -6.36 -3.15 -1.78
N ALA A 92 -5.84 -2.26 -2.61
CA ALA A 92 -4.39 -2.09 -2.77
C ALA A 92 -3.87 -1.07 -1.76
N ILE A 93 -2.70 -1.32 -1.17
CA ILE A 93 -2.13 -0.42 -0.15
C ILE A 93 -0.61 -0.50 -0.10
N PHE A 94 0.01 0.66 0.02
CA PHE A 94 1.39 0.83 0.43
C PHE A 94 1.48 0.82 1.96
N LEU A 95 2.24 -0.12 2.52
CA LEU A 95 2.49 -0.26 3.96
C LEU A 95 3.97 -0.03 4.25
N PHE A 96 4.29 1.07 4.92
CA PHE A 96 5.66 1.35 5.32
C PHE A 96 6.02 0.50 6.54
N ARG A 97 7.17 -0.19 6.50
CA ARG A 97 7.66 -0.96 7.64
C ARG A 97 7.86 -0.05 8.85
N ALA A 98 7.64 -0.58 10.05
CA ALA A 98 7.77 0.20 11.27
C ALA A 98 9.20 0.72 11.49
N ASP A 99 10.21 0.00 11.00
CA ASP A 99 11.62 0.41 11.03
C ASP A 99 12.06 1.26 9.83
N LEU A 100 11.13 1.56 8.90
CA LEU A 100 11.34 2.39 7.70
C LEU A 100 12.43 1.92 6.74
N SER A 101 12.86 0.67 6.85
CA SER A 101 13.84 0.11 5.91
C SER A 101 13.21 -0.37 4.60
N GLY A 102 11.90 -0.21 4.44
CA GLY A 102 11.22 -0.39 3.17
C GLY A 102 9.71 -0.16 3.25
N VAL A 103 9.07 -0.19 2.10
CA VAL A 103 7.62 -0.07 1.92
C VAL A 103 7.13 -1.22 1.05
N TYR A 104 6.06 -1.88 1.48
CA TYR A 104 5.41 -2.89 0.67
C TYR A 104 4.31 -2.26 -0.18
N LEU A 105 4.19 -2.63 -1.44
CA LEU A 105 2.90 -2.56 -2.15
C LEU A 105 2.20 -3.90 -1.99
N THR A 106 0.95 -3.87 -1.54
CA THR A 106 0.18 -5.09 -1.25
C THR A 106 -1.20 -5.04 -1.86
N LEU A 107 -1.71 -6.22 -2.22
CA LEU A 107 -3.14 -6.47 -2.25
C LEU A 107 -3.51 -7.05 -0.88
N ASN A 108 -4.44 -6.40 -0.19
CA ASN A 108 -4.75 -6.68 1.20
C ASN A 108 -6.28 -6.71 1.40
N GLN A 109 -6.73 -7.22 2.53
CA GLN A 109 -8.15 -7.32 2.87
C GLN A 109 -8.44 -6.74 4.25
N GLY A 110 -9.65 -6.22 4.42
CA GLY A 110 -10.13 -5.70 5.67
C GLY A 110 -10.31 -6.80 6.72
N THR A 111 -10.04 -6.46 7.97
CA THR A 111 -10.09 -7.40 9.10
C THR A 111 -11.36 -7.29 9.94
N THR A 112 -12.19 -6.26 9.72
CA THR A 112 -13.32 -5.92 10.62
C THR A 112 -14.44 -6.96 10.61
N GLU A 113 -14.65 -7.67 9.49
CA GLU A 113 -15.72 -8.66 9.37
C GLU A 113 -15.48 -9.91 10.23
N MET A 114 -14.24 -10.11 10.71
CA MET A 114 -13.78 -11.33 11.37
C MET A 114 -13.80 -11.23 12.91
N GLY A 115 -14.06 -10.05 13.46
CA GLY A 115 -14.03 -9.80 14.91
C GLY A 115 -12.62 -9.87 15.53
N SER A 116 -12.56 -10.05 16.84
CA SER A 116 -11.33 -10.28 17.61
C SER A 116 -11.40 -11.60 18.36
N GLY A 117 -10.36 -12.43 18.29
CA GLY A 117 -10.34 -13.73 18.97
C GLY A 117 -9.32 -14.71 18.40
N ALA A 118 -9.25 -15.88 19.02
CA ALA A 118 -8.47 -17.01 18.51
C ALA A 118 -9.04 -17.45 17.15
N GLY A 119 -8.16 -17.72 16.17
CA GLY A 119 -8.56 -18.20 14.83
C GLY A 119 -8.73 -17.12 13.76
N VAL A 120 -8.91 -15.84 14.13
CA VAL A 120 -9.06 -14.73 13.17
C VAL A 120 -7.88 -14.64 12.20
N ALA A 121 -6.67 -14.86 12.69
CA ALA A 121 -5.46 -14.86 11.86
C ALA A 121 -5.50 -15.97 10.81
N ASP A 122 -6.00 -17.16 11.15
CA ASP A 122 -6.06 -18.30 10.23
C ASP A 122 -7.18 -18.14 9.21
N GLU A 123 -8.31 -17.56 9.62
CA GLU A 123 -9.42 -17.25 8.72
C GLU A 123 -9.04 -16.16 7.71
N LEU A 124 -8.33 -15.11 8.14
CA LEU A 124 -7.76 -14.11 7.25
C LEU A 124 -6.78 -14.72 6.25
N ARG A 125 -5.89 -15.61 6.71
CA ARG A 125 -4.94 -16.32 5.84
C ARG A 125 -5.64 -17.23 4.85
N ALA A 126 -6.68 -17.95 5.28
CA ALA A 126 -7.47 -18.81 4.41
C ALA A 126 -8.20 -18.01 3.32
N ARG A 127 -8.82 -16.88 3.70
CA ARG A 127 -9.45 -15.96 2.74
C ARG A 127 -8.40 -15.36 1.79
N ALA A 128 -7.24 -14.95 2.29
CA ALA A 128 -6.14 -14.47 1.45
C ALA A 128 -5.68 -15.54 0.47
N HIS A 129 -5.54 -16.79 0.91
CA HIS A 129 -5.19 -17.90 0.05
C HIS A 129 -6.21 -18.11 -1.09
N ALA A 130 -7.51 -18.04 -0.80
CA ALA A 130 -8.56 -18.13 -1.82
C ALA A 130 -8.47 -16.98 -2.85
N LEU A 131 -8.23 -15.75 -2.39
CA LEU A 131 -8.12 -14.56 -3.25
C LEU A 131 -6.91 -14.62 -4.21
N ARG A 132 -5.87 -15.40 -3.91
CA ARG A 132 -4.70 -15.57 -4.79
C ARG A 132 -5.03 -16.18 -6.14
N ALA A 133 -6.16 -16.89 -6.28
CA ALA A 133 -6.61 -17.41 -7.57
C ALA A 133 -6.78 -16.31 -8.64
N ALA A 134 -7.13 -15.08 -8.23
CA ALA A 134 -7.26 -13.93 -9.11
C ALA A 134 -5.91 -13.19 -9.38
N CYS A 135 -4.82 -13.61 -8.73
CA CYS A 135 -3.56 -12.87 -8.65
C CYS A 135 -2.43 -13.44 -9.53
N GLY A 136 -2.73 -14.35 -10.46
CA GLY A 136 -1.71 -15.11 -11.22
C GLY A 136 -0.74 -14.28 -12.08
N ALA A 137 -1.04 -13.01 -12.37
CA ALA A 137 -0.12 -12.11 -13.07
C ALA A 137 0.95 -11.51 -12.14
N LEU A 138 0.66 -11.34 -10.85
CA LEU A 138 1.52 -10.63 -9.89
C LEU A 138 2.93 -11.23 -9.75
N PRO A 139 3.14 -12.56 -9.73
CA PRO A 139 4.49 -13.14 -9.64
C PRO A 139 5.43 -12.74 -10.78
N LYS A 140 4.90 -12.48 -11.99
CA LYS A 140 5.71 -12.02 -13.13
C LYS A 140 6.28 -10.61 -12.92
N HIS A 141 5.67 -9.86 -12.00
CA HIS A 141 6.11 -8.53 -11.58
C HIS A 141 6.85 -8.57 -10.24
N GLY A 142 7.26 -9.75 -9.75
CA GLY A 142 8.06 -9.89 -8.53
C GLY A 142 7.28 -9.77 -7.23
N PHE A 143 5.95 -9.92 -7.26
CA PHE A 143 5.14 -10.05 -6.05
C PHE A 143 5.16 -11.50 -5.54
N LEU A 144 5.16 -11.63 -4.22
CA LEU A 144 5.00 -12.91 -3.53
C LEU A 144 3.52 -13.12 -3.16
N LEU A 145 3.03 -14.34 -3.37
CA LEU A 145 1.67 -14.77 -3.05
C LEU A 145 1.69 -15.67 -1.81
N ASP A 146 2.19 -15.14 -0.71
CA ASP A 146 2.36 -15.86 0.56
C ASP A 146 2.08 -14.95 1.77
N HIS A 147 2.45 -15.40 2.97
CA HIS A 147 2.32 -14.66 4.22
C HIS A 147 3.69 -14.24 4.79
N SER A 148 4.71 -14.11 3.95
CA SER A 148 6.09 -13.78 4.38
C SER A 148 6.33 -12.28 4.57
N ILE A 149 5.29 -11.44 4.39
CA ILE A 149 5.37 -10.01 4.67
C ILE A 149 5.79 -9.77 6.12
N ASP A 150 6.71 -8.83 6.31
CA ASP A 150 7.26 -8.46 7.62
C ASP A 150 7.25 -6.93 7.75
N LEU A 151 6.31 -6.42 8.55
CA LEU A 151 6.15 -5.00 8.85
C LEU A 151 7.04 -4.52 9.99
N ARG A 152 7.92 -5.39 10.51
CA ARG A 152 8.91 -5.07 11.55
C ARG A 152 8.29 -4.54 12.83
N SER A 153 7.13 -5.06 13.19
CA SER A 153 6.41 -4.67 14.40
C SER A 153 5.62 -5.84 14.96
N THR A 154 5.57 -5.91 16.29
CA THR A 154 4.76 -6.87 17.03
C THR A 154 3.39 -6.32 17.41
N THR A 155 3.07 -5.08 17.01
CA THR A 155 1.77 -4.45 17.30
C THR A 155 0.64 -5.22 16.63
N ALA A 156 -0.54 -5.25 17.27
CA ALA A 156 -1.72 -5.94 16.73
C ALA A 156 -2.13 -5.40 15.36
N ILE A 157 -1.98 -4.09 15.11
CA ILE A 157 -2.26 -3.47 13.81
C ILE A 157 -1.32 -4.02 12.72
N ALA A 158 -0.02 -4.10 13.00
CA ALA A 158 0.94 -4.64 12.03
C ALA A 158 0.67 -6.12 11.75
N ARG A 159 0.47 -6.93 12.79
CA ARG A 159 0.08 -8.35 12.64
C ARG A 159 -1.22 -8.53 11.85
N GLY A 160 -2.20 -7.66 12.07
CA GLY A 160 -3.45 -7.63 11.32
C GLY A 160 -3.21 -7.47 9.82
N TYR A 161 -2.40 -6.49 9.41
CA TYR A 161 -2.02 -6.31 8.01
C TYR A 161 -1.25 -7.49 7.44
N GLU A 162 -0.32 -8.07 8.20
CA GLU A 162 0.46 -9.24 7.76
C GLU A 162 -0.45 -10.45 7.50
N HIS A 163 -1.38 -10.75 8.41
CA HIS A 163 -2.32 -11.87 8.27
C HIS A 163 -3.32 -11.67 7.13
N ALA A 164 -3.69 -10.42 6.88
CA ALA A 164 -4.65 -10.05 5.84
C ALA A 164 -4.04 -10.02 4.42
N THR A 165 -2.71 -10.02 4.29
CA THR A 165 -2.03 -9.86 3.00
C THR A 165 -2.30 -11.01 2.04
N VAL A 166 -2.76 -10.67 0.83
CA VAL A 166 -3.00 -11.61 -0.28
C VAL A 166 -1.74 -11.77 -1.13
N ALA A 167 -1.15 -10.63 -1.49
CA ALA A 167 0.05 -10.51 -2.31
C ALA A 167 0.87 -9.30 -1.87
N HIS A 168 2.20 -9.38 -1.96
CA HIS A 168 3.09 -8.27 -1.56
C HIS A 168 4.37 -8.18 -2.37
N LYS A 169 4.90 -6.98 -2.51
CA LYS A 169 6.23 -6.70 -3.07
C LYS A 169 6.91 -5.63 -2.22
N LEU A 170 8.14 -5.87 -1.81
CA LEU A 170 8.94 -4.97 -0.98
C LEU A 170 9.80 -4.05 -1.84
N TYR A 171 9.77 -2.75 -1.55
CA TYR A 171 10.76 -1.79 -2.01
C TYR A 171 11.60 -1.35 -0.81
N GLU A 172 12.85 -1.80 -0.77
CA GLU A 172 13.78 -1.42 0.30
C GLU A 172 14.20 0.04 0.18
N VAL A 173 14.51 0.66 1.32
CA VAL A 173 15.09 2.01 1.35
C VAL A 173 16.36 2.06 0.48
N GLY A 174 16.48 3.09 -0.34
CA GLY A 174 17.57 3.22 -1.32
C GLY A 174 17.45 2.34 -2.56
N LYS A 175 16.42 1.48 -2.65
CA LYS A 175 16.12 0.62 -3.81
C LYS A 175 14.71 0.82 -4.36
N VAL A 176 14.02 1.89 -3.99
CA VAL A 176 12.73 2.28 -4.60
C VAL A 176 12.99 2.55 -6.08
N PRO A 177 12.30 1.86 -7.01
CA PRO A 177 12.57 1.99 -8.44
C PRO A 177 11.99 3.31 -8.98
N ARG A 178 12.29 3.61 -10.25
CA ARG A 178 11.71 4.77 -10.96
C ARG A 178 10.21 4.60 -11.17
N ASP A 179 9.53 5.70 -11.49
CA ASP A 179 8.07 5.71 -11.57
C ASP A 179 7.53 4.75 -12.63
N GLY A 180 8.21 4.54 -13.76
CA GLY A 180 7.75 3.57 -14.77
C GLY A 180 7.52 2.16 -14.19
N VAL A 181 8.44 1.67 -13.35
CA VAL A 181 8.31 0.36 -12.69
C VAL A 181 7.20 0.39 -11.63
N LEU A 182 7.12 1.47 -10.83
CA LEU A 182 6.07 1.60 -9.81
C LEU A 182 4.68 1.69 -10.44
N GLN A 183 4.55 2.36 -11.58
CA GLN A 183 3.29 2.49 -12.32
C GLN A 183 2.84 1.13 -12.88
N ASP A 184 3.76 0.36 -13.47
CA ASP A 184 3.49 -1.01 -13.94
C ASP A 184 3.07 -1.92 -12.77
N ASP A 185 3.77 -1.82 -11.63
CA ASP A 185 3.46 -2.59 -10.43
C ASP A 185 2.10 -2.18 -9.82
N ILE A 186 1.76 -0.89 -9.80
CA ILE A 186 0.43 -0.42 -9.34
C ILE A 186 -0.66 -0.91 -10.29
N ALA A 187 -0.44 -0.82 -11.61
CA ALA A 187 -1.41 -1.24 -12.62
C ALA A 187 -1.75 -2.73 -12.50
N VAL A 188 -0.74 -3.60 -12.36
CA VAL A 188 -0.99 -5.05 -12.22
C VAL A 188 -1.72 -5.40 -10.91
N VAL A 189 -1.50 -4.63 -9.84
CA VAL A 189 -2.25 -4.79 -8.57
C VAL A 189 -3.69 -4.30 -8.71
N CYS A 190 -3.92 -3.19 -9.42
CA CYS A 190 -5.27 -2.71 -9.75
C CYS A 190 -6.04 -3.73 -10.61
N ASP A 191 -5.37 -4.39 -11.57
CA ASP A 191 -5.97 -5.45 -12.38
C ASP A 191 -6.33 -6.68 -11.54
N ALA A 192 -5.44 -7.11 -10.65
CA ALA A 192 -5.71 -8.21 -9.71
C ALA A 192 -6.89 -7.88 -8.79
N TYR A 193 -6.94 -6.64 -8.28
CA TYR A 193 -8.09 -6.14 -7.53
C TYR A 193 -9.39 -6.22 -8.34
N GLY A 194 -9.38 -5.77 -9.60
CA GLY A 194 -10.55 -5.82 -10.49
C GLY A 194 -11.08 -7.25 -10.70
N ARG A 195 -10.19 -8.23 -10.81
CA ARG A 195 -10.54 -9.67 -10.92
C ARG A 195 -11.16 -10.20 -9.63
N VAL A 196 -10.57 -9.87 -8.47
CA VAL A 196 -11.12 -10.23 -7.15
C VAL A 196 -12.53 -9.66 -6.96
N ARG A 197 -12.76 -8.40 -7.35
CA ARG A 197 -14.09 -7.78 -7.29
C ARG A 197 -15.09 -8.49 -8.20
N GLY A 198 -14.67 -8.84 -9.43
CA GLY A 198 -15.50 -9.56 -10.40
C GLY A 198 -15.91 -10.96 -9.95
N SER A 199 -15.04 -11.69 -9.25
CA SER A 199 -15.34 -13.03 -8.74
C SER A 199 -16.32 -13.04 -7.57
N ASN A 200 -16.36 -11.97 -6.76
CA ASN A 200 -17.27 -11.84 -5.62
C ASN A 200 -18.68 -11.33 -5.99
N GLY A 201 -18.88 -10.82 -7.22
CA GLY A 201 -20.18 -10.34 -7.71
C GLY A 201 -20.97 -11.36 -8.53
N ALA A 202 -20.47 -12.60 -8.67
CA ALA A 202 -21.08 -13.67 -9.45
C ALA A 202 -21.83 -14.72 -8.58
N GLY A 203 -22.20 -14.35 -7.35
CA GLY A 203 -22.93 -15.20 -6.39
C GLY A 203 -24.31 -14.66 -6.08
#